data_AF-A0A512CIV0-F1
#
_entry.id   AF-A0A512CIV0-F1
#
_cell.length_a   1.000
_cell.length_b   1.000
_cell.length_c   1.000
_cell.angle_alpha   90.00
_cell.angle_beta   90.00
_cell.angle_gamma   90.00
#
_symmetry.space_group_name_H-M   'P 1'
#
loop_
_entity.id
_entity.type
_entity.pdbx_description
1 polymer ?
#
loop_
_entity_poly.entity_id
_entity_poly.type
_entity_poly.pdbx_seq_one_letter_code
_entity_poly.pdbx_strand_id
1 'polypeptide(L)'
;MTIFDRLFRKKSHTQTHAEMQDSSGIAKDLFVEDRDPEELLRDISQTLESGPVSVLEELLGRDYFAMGRRVGLEDHHPEVMEEQLDLIAAAFREAYYREKTATLERMDTYKLELSPKTKEVMPYQYARIEKKVEHEQRRLEDIQIQIDLAGCGEGYIEQSVRQFKAGFRKGYTLWLDEEIVFRERKLL
;
A
#
# COMPACT_ATOMS: atom_id res chain seq x y z
N MET A 1 -65.57 -28.77 4.26
CA MET A 1 -64.34 -29.52 4.58
C MET A 1 -63.66 -28.83 5.75
N THR A 2 -63.69 -29.45 6.94
CA THR A 2 -62.78 -29.22 8.09
C THR A 2 -61.37 -29.69 7.69
N ILE A 3 -60.22 -29.28 8.24
CA ILE A 3 -59.68 -29.29 9.61
C ILE A 3 -58.37 -28.48 9.50
N PHE A 4 -58.13 -27.38 10.21
CA PHE A 4 -57.14 -27.30 11.31
C PHE A 4 -57.13 -25.86 11.88
N ASP A 5 -58.21 -25.52 12.56
CA ASP A 5 -58.21 -24.55 13.65
C ASP A 5 -57.93 -25.32 14.93
N ARG A 6 -56.67 -25.33 15.39
CA ARG A 6 -56.24 -25.77 16.73
C ARG A 6 -54.75 -25.51 16.87
N LEU A 7 -54.37 -24.30 17.28
CA LEU A 7 -53.41 -24.11 18.37
C LEU A 7 -53.34 -22.64 18.86
N PHE A 8 -54.47 -21.93 18.91
CA PHE A 8 -54.55 -20.82 19.87
C PHE A 8 -54.73 -21.41 21.28
N ARG A 9 -53.80 -21.14 22.18
CA ARG A 9 -54.15 -21.03 23.60
C ARG A 9 -53.47 -19.81 24.23
N LYS A 10 -54.25 -18.73 24.19
CA LYS A 10 -54.20 -17.56 25.07
C LYS A 10 -54.19 -18.00 26.54
N LYS A 11 -53.41 -17.34 27.40
CA LYS A 11 -53.86 -16.84 28.71
C LYS A 11 -52.85 -15.86 29.31
N SER A 12 -53.38 -14.71 29.68
CA SER A 12 -52.78 -13.58 30.38
C SER A 12 -52.49 -13.86 31.86
N HIS A 13 -51.40 -13.29 32.38
CA HIS A 13 -51.35 -12.86 33.77
C HIS A 13 -50.51 -11.58 33.92
N THR A 14 -51.18 -10.52 34.33
CA THR A 14 -50.63 -9.28 34.87
C THR A 14 -50.30 -9.51 36.34
N GLN A 15 -49.13 -9.09 36.81
CA GLN A 15 -48.95 -8.55 38.17
C GLN A 15 -47.63 -7.77 38.26
N THR A 16 -47.66 -6.82 39.19
CA THR A 16 -47.00 -5.51 39.19
C THR A 16 -45.84 -5.44 40.19
N HIS A 17 -44.98 -4.43 40.00
CA HIS A 17 -44.04 -3.79 40.95
C HIS A 17 -42.78 -4.56 41.39
N ALA A 18 -41.62 -4.07 40.92
CA ALA A 18 -40.57 -3.59 41.81
C ALA A 18 -39.75 -2.52 41.08
N GLU A 19 -39.67 -1.34 41.72
CA GLU A 19 -38.86 -0.19 41.35
C GLU A 19 -37.38 -0.55 41.34
N MET A 20 -36.64 -0.05 40.35
CA MET A 20 -35.30 0.44 40.59
C MET A 20 -35.03 1.58 39.60
N GLN A 21 -34.96 2.77 40.18
CA GLN A 21 -34.38 3.97 39.57
C GLN A 21 -33.02 3.61 38.99
N ASP A 22 -32.75 3.98 37.74
CA ASP A 22 -31.59 4.84 37.55
C ASP A 22 -31.75 5.78 36.36
N SER A 23 -31.23 6.97 36.62
CA SER A 23 -31.29 8.18 35.83
C SER A 23 -30.41 8.11 34.58
N SER A 24 -30.72 8.97 33.60
CA SER A 24 -29.99 9.20 32.33
C SER A 24 -30.26 8.22 31.19
N GLY A 25 -31.52 8.16 30.75
CA GLY A 25 -31.84 7.67 29.40
C GLY A 25 -31.31 8.65 28.34
N ILE A 26 -30.07 8.45 27.90
CA ILE A 26 -29.57 9.07 26.66
C ILE A 26 -30.51 8.61 25.55
N ALA A 27 -31.15 9.58 24.87
CA ALA A 27 -32.08 9.30 23.79
C ALA A 27 -31.41 8.43 22.72
N LYS A 28 -32.00 7.29 22.37
CA LYS A 28 -31.45 6.36 21.37
C LYS A 28 -31.28 6.99 19.98
N ASP A 29 -31.94 8.12 19.72
CA ASP A 29 -31.76 8.93 18.50
C ASP A 29 -30.42 9.69 18.43
N LEU A 30 -29.60 9.67 19.49
CA LEU A 30 -28.24 10.25 19.47
C LEU A 30 -27.18 9.32 18.87
N PHE A 31 -27.49 8.04 18.69
CA PHE A 31 -26.57 7.06 18.09
C PHE A 31 -27.03 6.80 16.65
N VAL A 32 -26.30 7.37 15.69
CA VAL A 32 -26.66 7.31 14.26
C VAL A 32 -26.37 5.94 13.63
N GLU A 33 -25.62 5.06 14.31
CA GLU A 33 -25.30 3.72 13.80
C GLU A 33 -25.45 2.64 14.87
N ASP A 34 -26.40 1.73 14.63
CA ASP A 34 -26.66 0.51 15.41
C ASP A 34 -25.67 -0.60 14.99
N ARG A 35 -24.38 -0.25 14.94
CA ARG A 35 -23.27 -1.17 14.60
C ARG A 35 -22.52 -1.57 15.87
N ASP A 36 -22.06 -2.82 15.91
CA ASP A 36 -21.26 -3.32 17.02
C ASP A 36 -19.99 -2.44 17.16
N PRO A 37 -19.66 -1.92 18.36
CA PRO A 37 -18.45 -1.14 18.58
C PRO A 37 -17.17 -1.85 18.11
N GLU A 38 -17.14 -3.19 18.07
CA GLU A 38 -16.00 -3.94 17.52
C GLU A 38 -15.87 -3.81 15.99
N GLU A 39 -16.97 -3.64 15.26
CA GLU A 39 -16.97 -3.41 13.81
C GLU A 39 -16.50 -1.99 13.46
N LEU A 40 -16.94 -1.00 14.22
CA LEU A 40 -16.49 0.40 14.06
C LEU A 40 -14.98 0.54 14.32
N LEU A 41 -14.46 -0.16 15.34
CA LEU A 41 -13.02 -0.17 15.63
C LEU A 41 -12.22 -0.90 14.54
N ARG A 42 -12.78 -1.95 13.92
CA ARG A 42 -12.17 -2.60 12.74
C ARG A 42 -12.08 -1.65 11.55
N ASP A 43 -13.16 -0.95 11.22
CA ASP A 43 -13.20 -0.02 10.09
C ASP A 43 -12.23 1.16 10.28
N ILE A 44 -12.12 1.69 11.50
CA ILE A 44 -11.16 2.73 11.87
C ILE A 44 -9.72 2.19 11.84
N SER A 45 -9.49 0.96 12.30
CA SER A 45 -8.15 0.35 12.26
C SER A 45 -7.67 0.05 10.83
N GLN A 46 -8.58 -0.34 9.92
CA GLN A 46 -8.25 -0.61 8.52
C GLN A 46 -8.01 0.67 7.71
N THR A 47 -8.67 1.77 8.04
CA THR A 47 -8.44 3.06 7.37
C THR A 47 -7.18 3.78 7.87
N LEU A 48 -6.68 3.45 9.06
CA LEU A 48 -5.45 4.03 9.62
C LEU A 48 -4.15 3.31 9.19
N GLU A 49 -4.24 2.15 8.53
CA GLU A 49 -3.06 1.38 8.12
C GLU A 49 -2.46 1.78 6.76
N SER A 50 -3.16 2.57 5.92
CA SER A 50 -2.51 3.15 4.74
C SER A 50 -1.74 4.41 5.14
N GLY A 51 -0.57 4.22 5.73
CA GLY A 51 0.42 5.30 5.86
C GLY A 51 0.73 5.94 4.50
N PRO A 52 1.37 7.12 4.47
CA PRO A 52 1.82 7.71 3.22
C PRO A 52 2.71 6.70 2.49
N VAL A 53 2.29 6.32 1.27
CA VAL A 53 3.00 5.38 0.39
C VAL A 53 4.44 5.88 0.21
N SER A 54 5.43 5.00 0.40
CA SER A 54 6.83 5.38 0.21
C SER A 54 7.06 5.75 -1.27
N VAL A 55 7.97 6.68 -1.53
CA VAL A 55 8.40 7.03 -2.90
C VAL A 55 8.87 5.78 -3.66
N LEU A 56 9.52 4.83 -2.96
CA LEU A 56 9.95 3.58 -3.56
C LEU A 56 8.77 2.69 -3.95
N GLU A 57 7.73 2.62 -3.11
CA GLU A 57 6.50 1.88 -3.42
C GLU A 57 5.74 2.52 -4.59
N GLU A 58 5.70 3.85 -4.67
CA GLU A 58 5.10 4.56 -5.80
C GLU A 58 5.82 4.19 -7.10
N LEU A 59 7.15 4.18 -7.12
CA LEU A 59 7.93 3.78 -8.28
C LEU A 59 7.66 2.32 -8.66
N LEU A 60 7.64 1.40 -7.70
CA LEU A 60 7.36 -0.01 -7.95
C LEU A 60 5.94 -0.26 -8.48
N GLY A 61 4.98 0.62 -8.14
CA GLY A 61 3.61 0.55 -8.61
C GLY A 61 3.37 1.10 -10.02
N ARG A 62 4.36 1.70 -10.68
CA ARG A 62 4.17 2.30 -12.02
C ARG A 62 4.03 1.25 -13.11
N ASP A 63 3.17 1.52 -14.08
CA ASP A 63 3.02 0.67 -15.28
C ASP A 63 4.11 0.98 -16.31
N TYR A 64 5.30 0.42 -16.07
CA TYR A 64 6.43 0.56 -16.97
C TYR A 64 6.19 -0.08 -18.33
N PHE A 65 5.34 -1.11 -18.41
CA PHE A 65 5.00 -1.74 -19.69
C PHE A 65 4.23 -0.78 -20.58
N ALA A 66 3.18 -0.14 -20.06
CA ALA A 66 2.42 0.86 -20.81
C ALA A 66 3.29 2.07 -21.18
N MET A 67 4.16 2.51 -20.27
CA MET A 67 5.13 3.57 -20.54
C MET A 67 6.05 3.21 -21.70
N GLY A 68 6.68 2.03 -21.66
CA GLY A 68 7.55 1.56 -22.75
C GLY A 68 6.78 1.41 -24.06
N ARG A 69 5.57 0.84 -24.03
CA ARG A 69 4.75 0.64 -25.24
C ARG A 69 4.45 1.95 -25.96
N ARG A 70 4.15 3.00 -25.20
CA ARG A 70 3.91 4.34 -25.76
C ARG A 70 5.16 4.89 -26.44
N VAL A 71 6.30 4.89 -25.75
CA VAL A 71 7.59 5.36 -26.30
C VAL A 71 7.96 4.58 -27.57
N GLY A 72 7.77 3.25 -27.56
CA GLY A 72 8.06 2.42 -28.73
C GLY A 72 7.16 2.71 -29.94
N LEU A 73 5.90 3.11 -29.71
CA LEU A 73 4.94 3.44 -30.76
C LEU A 73 5.13 4.87 -31.31
N GLU A 74 5.35 5.83 -30.41
CA GLU A 74 5.42 7.26 -30.74
C GLU A 74 6.82 7.64 -31.24
N ASP A 75 7.87 7.35 -30.47
CA ASP A 75 9.23 7.81 -30.76
C ASP A 75 10.03 6.80 -31.57
N HIS A 76 9.75 5.50 -31.46
CA HIS A 76 10.31 4.40 -32.26
C HIS A 76 11.85 4.35 -32.39
N HIS A 77 12.58 5.19 -31.65
CA HIS A 77 14.03 5.31 -31.66
C HIS A 77 14.66 4.59 -30.45
N PRO A 78 15.60 3.66 -30.67
CA PRO A 78 16.31 2.99 -29.57
C PRO A 78 17.05 3.93 -28.64
N GLU A 79 17.54 5.08 -29.13
CA GLU A 79 18.22 6.08 -28.32
C GLU A 79 17.30 6.66 -27.23
N VAL A 80 16.04 6.95 -27.60
CA VAL A 80 15.04 7.44 -26.65
C VAL A 80 14.71 6.37 -25.61
N MET A 81 14.70 5.08 -25.99
CA MET A 81 14.53 3.99 -25.04
C MET A 81 15.65 3.98 -23.98
N GLU A 82 16.91 4.12 -24.38
CA GLU A 82 18.04 4.13 -23.44
C GLU A 82 18.01 5.37 -22.54
N GLU A 83 17.67 6.56 -23.07
CA GLU A 83 17.48 7.76 -22.26
C GLU A 83 16.38 7.57 -21.19
N GLN A 84 15.26 6.92 -21.56
CA GLN A 84 14.20 6.62 -20.60
C GLN A 84 14.63 5.60 -19.54
N LEU A 85 15.47 4.62 -19.90
CA LEU A 85 16.03 3.67 -18.93
C LEU A 85 16.95 4.37 -17.92
N ASP A 86 17.75 5.33 -18.38
CA ASP A 86 18.59 6.15 -17.50
C ASP A 86 17.76 7.00 -16.54
N LEU A 87 16.64 7.57 -17.03
CA LEU A 87 15.69 8.30 -16.17
C LEU A 87 15.04 7.40 -15.12
N ILE A 88 14.66 6.19 -15.50
CA ILE A 88 14.12 5.19 -14.56
C ILE A 88 15.19 4.86 -13.50
N ALA A 89 16.44 4.61 -13.91
CA ALA A 89 17.53 4.33 -12.99
C ALA A 89 17.83 5.49 -12.04
N ALA A 90 17.81 6.72 -12.54
CA ALA A 90 17.98 7.91 -11.72
C ALA A 90 16.87 8.05 -10.67
N ALA A 91 15.61 7.82 -11.06
CA ALA A 91 14.48 7.89 -10.15
C ALA A 91 14.56 6.84 -9.02
N PHE A 92 14.92 5.59 -9.36
CA PHE A 92 15.14 4.54 -8.36
C PHE A 92 16.30 4.89 -7.41
N ARG A 93 17.41 5.40 -7.95
CA ARG A 93 18.56 5.83 -7.14
C ARG A 93 18.16 6.91 -6.13
N GLU A 94 17.43 7.93 -6.57
CA GLU A 94 16.92 8.98 -5.70
C GLU A 94 16.00 8.40 -4.60
N ALA A 95 15.07 7.52 -4.98
CA ALA A 95 14.17 6.88 -4.03
C ALA A 95 14.90 6.05 -2.98
N TYR A 96 15.91 5.27 -3.37
CA TYR A 96 16.72 4.51 -2.41
C TYR A 96 17.46 5.41 -1.42
N TYR A 97 18.10 6.48 -1.88
CA TYR A 97 18.80 7.40 -0.99
C TYR A 97 17.84 8.13 -0.06
N ARG A 98 16.66 8.51 -0.56
CA ARG A 98 15.62 9.12 0.26
C ARG A 98 15.11 8.17 1.34
N GLU A 99 14.84 6.92 0.98
CA GLU A 99 14.39 5.90 1.93
C GLU A 99 15.48 5.54 2.96
N LYS A 100 16.75 5.52 2.53
CA LYS A 100 17.91 5.35 3.41
C LYS A 100 17.97 6.46 4.45
N THR A 101 17.88 7.73 4.03
CA THR A 101 17.89 8.89 4.93
C THR A 101 16.70 8.84 5.91
N ALA A 102 15.49 8.57 5.42
CA ALA A 102 14.30 8.45 6.26
C ALA A 102 14.44 7.32 7.29
N THR A 103 15.02 6.19 6.90
CA THR A 103 15.29 5.05 7.80
C THR A 103 16.30 5.42 8.89
N LEU A 104 17.37 6.13 8.54
CA LEU A 104 18.35 6.62 9.53
C LEU A 104 17.72 7.61 10.52
N GLU A 105 16.92 8.57 10.04
CA GLU A 105 16.22 9.53 10.90
C GLU A 105 15.25 8.83 11.88
N ARG A 106 14.50 7.82 11.41
CA ARG A 106 13.63 6.99 12.26
C ARG A 106 14.45 6.23 13.32
N MET A 107 15.57 5.63 12.93
CA MET A 107 16.47 4.94 13.86
C MET A 107 17.02 5.87 14.93
N ASP A 108 17.46 7.07 14.56
CA ASP A 108 17.99 8.05 15.51
C ASP A 108 16.91 8.49 16.50
N THR A 109 15.68 8.70 16.02
CA THR A 109 14.52 8.99 16.86
C THR A 109 14.29 7.87 17.89
N TYR A 110 14.31 6.61 17.47
CA TYR A 110 14.16 5.48 18.39
C TYR A 110 15.32 5.36 19.38
N LYS A 111 16.56 5.64 18.96
CA LYS A 111 17.73 5.59 19.84
C LYS A 111 17.70 6.66 20.92
N LEU A 112 17.10 7.83 20.66
CA LEU A 112 16.90 8.86 21.68
C LEU A 112 15.98 8.38 22.82
N GLU A 113 15.01 7.51 22.52
CA GLU A 113 14.09 6.93 23.50
C GLU A 113 14.73 5.80 24.32
N LEU A 114 15.81 5.19 23.83
CA LEU A 114 16.57 4.10 24.47
C LEU A 114 17.56 4.61 25.54
N SER A 115 17.04 5.32 26.55
CA SER A 115 17.87 5.74 27.69
C SER A 115 17.98 4.65 28.77
N PRO A 116 19.06 4.62 29.58
CA PRO A 116 19.17 3.71 30.73
C PRO A 116 17.99 3.86 31.71
N LYS A 117 17.50 5.09 31.88
CA LYS A 117 16.32 5.39 32.71
C LYS A 117 15.04 4.78 32.12
N THR A 118 14.89 4.77 30.80
CA THR A 118 13.77 4.10 30.12
C THR A 118 13.80 2.59 30.38
N LYS A 119 14.99 1.98 30.38
CA LYS A 119 15.17 0.54 30.67
C LYS A 119 14.75 0.18 32.09
N GLU A 120 15.08 1.02 33.06
CA GLU A 120 14.73 0.80 34.47
C GLU A 120 13.24 1.04 34.76
N VAL A 121 12.67 2.12 34.21
CA VAL A 121 11.29 2.53 34.51
C VAL A 121 10.27 1.79 33.64
N MET A 122 10.59 1.48 32.39
CA MET A 122 9.67 0.91 31.40
C MET A 122 10.34 -0.19 30.55
N PRO A 123 10.75 -1.33 31.15
CA PRO A 123 11.52 -2.37 30.46
C PRO A 123 10.81 -2.97 29.24
N TYR A 124 9.48 -3.11 29.29
CA TYR A 124 8.70 -3.62 28.16
C TYR A 124 8.72 -2.66 26.95
N GLN A 125 8.59 -1.35 27.20
CA GLN A 125 8.66 -0.35 26.13
C GLN A 125 10.06 -0.29 25.54
N TYR A 126 11.09 -0.36 26.39
CA TYR A 126 12.48 -0.43 25.98
C TYR A 126 12.73 -1.60 25.02
N ALA A 127 12.33 -2.82 25.39
CA ALA A 127 12.47 -3.99 24.52
C ALA A 127 11.68 -3.86 23.20
N ARG A 128 10.53 -3.17 23.21
CA ARG A 128 9.76 -2.89 21.99
C ARG A 128 10.50 -1.92 21.06
N ILE A 129 11.12 -0.88 21.62
CA ILE A 129 11.89 0.11 20.86
C ILE A 129 13.18 -0.54 20.32
N GLU A 130 13.86 -1.39 21.09
CA GLU A 130 15.02 -2.16 20.60
C GLU A 130 14.66 -3.00 19.36
N LYS A 131 13.52 -3.70 19.38
CA LYS A 131 13.03 -4.45 18.21
C LYS A 131 12.76 -3.56 17.01
N LYS A 132 12.25 -2.33 17.22
CA LYS A 132 12.05 -1.36 16.13
C LYS A 132 13.38 -0.92 15.54
N VAL A 133 14.38 -0.62 16.37
CA VAL A 133 15.73 -0.27 15.90
C VAL A 133 16.34 -1.42 15.11
N GLU A 134 16.22 -2.65 15.61
CA GLU A 134 16.69 -3.85 14.89
C GLU A 134 16.00 -4.02 13.54
N HIS A 135 14.68 -3.80 13.48
CA HIS A 135 13.92 -3.85 12.24
C HIS A 135 14.39 -2.81 11.22
N GLU A 136 14.55 -1.55 11.63
CA GLU A 136 15.05 -0.49 10.74
C GLU A 136 16.51 -0.74 10.33
N GLN A 137 17.33 -1.36 11.18
CA GLN A 137 18.70 -1.75 10.84
C GLN A 137 18.73 -2.78 9.71
N ARG A 138 17.90 -3.82 9.78
CA ARG A 138 17.76 -4.80 8.70
C ARG A 138 17.22 -4.15 7.42
N ARG A 139 16.28 -3.22 7.54
CA ARG A 139 15.77 -2.44 6.40
C ARG A 139 16.87 -1.61 5.75
N LEU A 140 17.73 -0.98 6.54
CA LEU A 140 18.87 -0.20 6.06
C LEU A 140 19.87 -1.09 5.28
N GLU A 141 20.14 -2.30 5.79
CA GLU A 141 20.96 -3.30 5.12
C GLU A 141 20.36 -3.72 3.78
N ASP A 142 19.05 -3.99 3.73
CA ASP A 142 18.34 -4.30 2.48
C ASP A 142 18.45 -3.14 1.48
N ILE A 143 18.15 -1.90 1.89
CA ILE A 143 18.26 -0.72 1.02
C ILE A 143 19.67 -0.58 0.46
N GLN A 144 20.71 -0.83 1.28
CA GLN A 144 22.09 -0.76 0.82
C GLN A 144 22.38 -1.81 -0.25
N ILE A 145 21.92 -3.06 -0.06
CA ILE A 145 22.03 -4.12 -1.05
C ILE A 145 21.31 -3.71 -2.35
N GLN A 146 20.10 -3.13 -2.25
CA GLN A 146 19.35 -2.70 -3.43
C GLN A 146 20.04 -1.55 -4.19
N ILE A 147 20.72 -0.63 -3.50
CA ILE A 147 21.54 0.41 -4.14
C ILE A 147 22.66 -0.22 -4.96
N ASP A 148 23.36 -1.20 -4.38
CA ASP A 148 24.48 -1.87 -5.02
C ASP A 148 24.00 -2.69 -6.25
N LEU A 149 22.89 -3.43 -6.11
CA LEU A 149 22.26 -4.19 -7.20
C LEU A 149 21.75 -3.28 -8.32
N ALA A 150 21.17 -2.13 -7.98
CA ALA A 150 20.65 -1.18 -8.96
C ALA A 150 21.76 -0.61 -9.87
N GLY A 151 23.02 -0.59 -9.40
CA GLY A 151 24.18 -0.24 -10.23
C GLY A 151 24.39 -1.17 -11.43
N CYS A 152 23.93 -2.42 -11.33
CA CYS A 152 23.96 -3.43 -12.38
C CYS A 152 22.61 -3.59 -13.11
N GLY A 153 21.59 -2.80 -12.75
CA GLY A 153 20.21 -2.96 -13.24
C GLY A 153 19.47 -4.16 -12.63
N GLU A 154 19.93 -4.65 -11.48
CA GLU A 154 19.35 -5.77 -10.73
C GLU A 154 18.59 -5.26 -9.48
N GLY A 155 17.88 -6.16 -8.80
CA GLY A 155 17.12 -5.81 -7.58
C GLY A 155 15.73 -5.25 -7.90
N TYR A 156 15.20 -4.37 -7.05
CA TYR A 156 13.82 -3.87 -7.22
C TYR A 156 13.59 -3.13 -8.56
N ILE A 157 14.64 -2.54 -9.15
CA ILE A 157 14.57 -1.87 -10.46
C ILE A 157 14.41 -2.86 -11.64
N GLU A 158 14.86 -4.12 -11.48
CA GLU A 158 14.99 -5.09 -12.56
C GLU A 158 13.65 -5.33 -13.27
N GLN A 159 12.58 -5.51 -12.48
CA GLN A 159 11.25 -5.75 -13.01
C GLN A 159 10.75 -4.55 -13.82
N SER A 160 10.93 -3.34 -13.31
CA SER A 160 10.55 -2.10 -13.98
C SER A 160 11.27 -1.93 -15.32
N VAL A 161 12.58 -2.16 -15.35
CA VAL A 161 13.39 -2.11 -16.58
C VAL A 161 12.96 -3.19 -17.57
N ARG A 162 12.72 -4.42 -17.11
CA ARG A 162 12.26 -5.53 -17.95
C ARG A 162 10.90 -5.24 -18.57
N GLN A 163 9.95 -4.75 -17.77
CA GLN A 163 8.62 -4.38 -18.23
C GLN A 163 8.67 -3.23 -19.23
N PHE A 164 9.49 -2.20 -18.97
CA PHE A 164 9.69 -1.09 -19.88
C PHE A 164 10.22 -1.56 -21.24
N LYS A 165 11.32 -2.33 -21.25
CA LYS A 165 11.91 -2.88 -22.50
C LYS A 165 10.92 -3.77 -23.26
N ALA A 166 10.14 -4.58 -22.56
CA ALA A 166 9.10 -5.41 -23.18
C ALA A 166 7.99 -4.57 -23.80
N GLY A 167 7.54 -3.52 -23.10
CA GLY A 167 6.59 -2.54 -23.61
C GLY A 167 7.11 -1.87 -24.87
N PHE A 168 8.33 -1.34 -24.82
CA PHE A 168 8.97 -0.66 -25.95
C PHE A 168 9.01 -1.53 -27.19
N ARG A 169 9.51 -2.77 -27.08
CA ARG A 169 9.51 -3.72 -28.21
C ARG A 169 8.12 -3.91 -28.80
N LYS A 170 7.09 -4.04 -27.95
CA LYS A 170 5.71 -4.20 -28.41
C LYS A 170 5.20 -2.95 -29.13
N GLY A 171 5.48 -1.76 -28.61
CA GLY A 171 5.13 -0.49 -29.27
C GLY A 171 5.80 -0.34 -30.63
N TYR A 172 7.10 -0.63 -30.68
CA TYR A 172 7.89 -0.57 -31.91
C TYR A 172 7.40 -1.53 -32.99
N THR A 173 7.02 -2.77 -32.62
CA THR A 173 6.41 -3.71 -33.56
C THR A 173 5.09 -3.18 -34.11
N LEU A 174 4.24 -2.57 -33.28
CA LEU A 174 2.98 -1.98 -33.75
C LEU A 174 3.21 -0.84 -34.73
N TRP A 175 4.19 0.02 -34.47
CA TRP A 175 4.59 1.08 -35.40
C TRP A 175 5.05 0.52 -36.75
N LEU A 176 5.89 -0.53 -36.75
CA LEU A 176 6.33 -1.20 -37.97
C LEU A 176 5.15 -1.78 -38.76
N ASP A 177 4.22 -2.46 -38.08
CA ASP A 177 3.03 -3.04 -38.71
C ASP A 177 2.18 -1.95 -39.37
N GLU A 178 1.98 -0.81 -38.70
CA GLU A 178 1.29 0.35 -39.28
C GLU A 178 2.03 0.90 -40.50
N GLU A 179 3.35 1.07 -40.42
CA GLU A 179 4.14 1.61 -41.52
C GLU A 179 4.07 0.73 -42.78
N ILE A 180 4.12 -0.60 -42.62
CA ILE A 180 4.00 -1.56 -43.72
C ILE A 180 2.60 -1.44 -44.38
N VAL A 181 1.53 -1.49 -43.58
CA VAL A 181 0.15 -1.42 -44.09
C VAL A 181 -0.14 -0.10 -44.82
N PHE A 182 0.38 1.02 -44.31
CA PHE A 182 0.14 2.33 -44.92
C PHE A 182 1.05 2.63 -46.11
N ARG A 183 2.26 2.04 -46.20
CA ARG A 183 3.10 2.12 -47.42
C ARG A 183 2.49 1.37 -48.59
N GLU A 184 1.98 0.16 -48.36
CA GLU A 184 1.36 -0.66 -49.43
C GLU A 184 0.12 0.01 -50.04
N ARG A 185 -0.66 0.75 -49.24
CA ARG A 185 -1.83 1.50 -49.72
C ARG A 185 -1.51 2.72 -50.59
N LYS A 186 -0.28 3.26 -50.56
CA LYS A 186 0.12 4.40 -51.39
C LYS A 186 0.62 4.01 -52.78
N LEU A 187 0.84 2.71 -53.03
CA LEU A 187 1.37 2.17 -54.28
C LEU A 187 0.30 1.52 -55.18
N LEU A 188 -0.96 1.54 -54.76
CA LEU A 188 -2.14 1.10 -55.51
C LEU A 188 -2.97 2.32 -55.95
#